data_AF-A0A356PEA5-F1
#
_entry.id   AF-A0A356PEA5-F1
#
_cell.length_a   1.000
_cell.length_b   1.000
_cell.length_c   1.000
_cell.angle_alpha   90.00
_cell.angle_beta   90.00
_cell.angle_gamma   90.00
#
_symmetry.space_group_name_H-M   'P 1'
#
loop_
_entity.id
_entity.type
_entity.pdbx_description
1 polymer ?
#
loop_
_entity_poly.entity_id
_entity_poly.type
_entity_poly.pdbx_seq_one_letter_code
_entity_poly.pdbx_strand_id
1 'polypeptide(L)'
;MERFLTIGGLVNWCGKDRQTSYSRNLIKIVEEKKALINLLELLEEVNPCGQEYYVYEDIILITYHNKLNLLSFHKDLKFKVGTRMIGLPISISQSGVWACDEEDAEVRKKVLEALTTLKGLTVVLNSDIEFPGQNRTLSNFVFENRFTSFDQYLQAMRSSYRRHLIIALRKGEDLSFKQVSPGHFTKQHYQLYQSIMKRADYP
;
A
#
# COMPACT_ATOMS: atom_id res chain seq x y z
N MET A 1 8.68 -7.04 21.36
CA MET A 1 8.39 -7.02 19.92
C MET A 1 9.51 -7.75 19.23
N GLU A 2 9.18 -8.87 18.59
CA GLU A 2 10.15 -9.66 17.83
C GLU A 2 10.37 -9.04 16.45
N ARG A 3 11.58 -9.18 15.90
CA ARG A 3 11.96 -8.64 14.60
C ARG A 3 12.52 -9.74 13.71
N PHE A 4 12.08 -9.76 12.46
CA PHE A 4 12.52 -10.67 11.42
C PHE A 4 13.00 -9.89 10.21
N LEU A 5 14.08 -10.37 9.58
CA LEU A 5 14.62 -9.77 8.35
C LEU A 5 14.07 -10.42 7.08
N THR A 6 13.36 -11.54 7.22
CA THR A 6 12.70 -12.24 6.11
C THR A 6 11.33 -12.76 6.52
N ILE A 7 10.38 -12.79 5.60
CA ILE A 7 9.03 -13.31 5.83
C ILE A 7 9.08 -14.81 6.05
N GLY A 8 9.95 -15.54 5.36
CA GLY A 8 10.18 -16.96 5.61
C GLY A 8 10.66 -17.22 7.05
N GLY A 9 11.48 -16.32 7.61
CA GLY A 9 11.90 -16.37 9.01
C GLY A 9 10.72 -16.20 9.98
N LEU A 10 9.86 -15.22 9.71
CA LEU A 10 8.63 -14.98 10.48
C LEU A 10 7.68 -16.18 10.41
N VAL A 11 7.37 -16.68 9.22
CA VAL A 11 6.43 -17.78 8.98
C VAL A 11 6.91 -19.05 9.70
N ASN A 12 8.20 -19.36 9.60
CA ASN A 12 8.79 -20.50 10.31
C ASN A 12 8.73 -20.34 11.83
N TRP A 13 8.89 -19.11 12.34
CA TRP A 13 8.77 -18.84 13.77
C TRP A 13 7.33 -19.01 14.25
N CYS A 14 6.34 -18.46 13.55
CA CYS A 14 4.91 -18.64 13.84
C CYS A 14 4.49 -20.11 13.85
N GLY A 15 5.07 -20.94 12.98
CA GLY A 15 4.75 -22.38 12.91
C GLY A 15 5.35 -23.24 14.02
N LYS A 16 6.36 -22.75 14.74
CA LYS A 16 7.08 -23.50 15.80
C LYS A 16 6.47 -23.32 17.18
N ASP A 17 5.87 -22.17 17.46
CA ASP A 17 5.34 -21.86 18.78
C ASP A 17 3.85 -22.25 18.87
N ARG A 18 3.49 -23.23 19.69
CA ARG A 18 2.14 -23.83 19.72
C ARG A 18 1.39 -23.65 21.04
N GLN A 19 1.93 -22.91 21.99
CA GLN A 19 1.45 -23.00 23.37
C GLN A 19 0.55 -21.83 23.84
N THR A 20 0.43 -20.73 23.08
CA THR A 20 -0.38 -19.57 23.50
C THR A 20 -1.55 -19.27 22.55
N SER A 21 -2.56 -18.53 23.04
CA SER A 21 -3.67 -18.03 22.21
C SER A 21 -3.17 -17.13 21.06
N TYR A 22 -2.14 -16.32 21.32
CA TYR A 22 -1.51 -15.43 20.34
C TYR A 22 -0.92 -16.20 19.16
N SER A 23 -0.25 -17.33 19.45
CA SER A 23 0.33 -18.18 18.42
C SER A 23 -0.70 -18.69 17.41
N ARG A 24 -1.95 -18.96 17.85
CA ARG A 24 -3.02 -19.38 16.93
C ARG A 24 -3.47 -18.26 16.00
N ASN A 25 -3.61 -17.04 16.51
CA ASN A 25 -3.99 -15.88 15.72
C ASN A 25 -2.92 -15.58 14.65
N LEU A 26 -1.64 -15.64 15.01
CA LEU A 26 -0.55 -15.44 14.06
C LEU A 26 -0.54 -16.48 12.93
N ILE A 27 -0.76 -17.77 13.26
CA ILE A 27 -0.88 -18.83 12.25
C ILE A 27 -2.06 -18.55 11.31
N LYS A 28 -3.22 -18.19 11.88
CA LYS A 28 -4.41 -17.82 11.10
C LYS A 28 -4.14 -16.66 10.14
N ILE A 29 -3.48 -15.59 10.62
CA ILE A 29 -3.08 -14.44 9.77
C ILE A 29 -2.18 -14.91 8.62
N VAL A 30 -1.17 -15.73 8.92
CA VAL A 30 -0.25 -16.27 7.91
C VAL A 30 -0.98 -17.10 6.84
N GLU A 31 -1.93 -17.94 7.26
CA GLU A 31 -2.74 -18.75 6.35
C GLU A 31 -3.66 -17.89 5.47
N GLU A 32 -4.36 -16.92 6.05
CA GLU A 32 -5.25 -16.00 5.34
C GLU A 32 -4.50 -15.09 4.35
N LYS A 33 -3.26 -14.71 4.67
CA LYS A 33 -2.44 -13.80 3.87
C LYS A 33 -1.43 -14.51 2.96
N LYS A 34 -1.57 -15.82 2.73
CA LYS A 34 -0.62 -16.64 1.94
C LYS A 34 -0.24 -16.06 0.57
N ALA A 35 -1.20 -15.49 -0.16
CA ALA A 35 -0.91 -14.86 -1.45
C ALA A 35 0.00 -13.62 -1.32
N LEU A 36 -0.20 -12.83 -0.27
CA LEU A 36 0.64 -11.67 0.02
C LEU A 36 2.03 -12.09 0.55
N ILE A 37 2.12 -13.21 1.27
CA ILE A 37 3.41 -13.76 1.70
C ILE A 37 4.29 -14.10 0.50
N ASN A 38 3.75 -14.81 -0.50
CA ASN A 38 4.51 -15.12 -1.72
C ASN A 38 4.97 -13.85 -2.46
N LEU A 39 4.13 -12.80 -2.46
CA LEU A 39 4.49 -11.50 -3.02
C LEU A 39 5.61 -10.84 -2.20
N LEU A 40 5.52 -10.88 -0.88
CA LEU A 40 6.53 -10.31 0.02
C LEU A 40 7.88 -10.99 -0.16
N GLU A 41 7.92 -12.32 -0.28
CA GLU A 41 9.14 -13.10 -0.59
C GLU A 41 9.78 -12.60 -1.89
N LEU A 42 9.00 -12.46 -2.97
CA LEU A 42 9.51 -11.90 -4.22
C LEU A 42 10.06 -10.47 -4.02
N LEU A 43 9.35 -9.64 -3.25
CA LEU A 43 9.77 -8.26 -2.99
C LEU A 43 11.06 -8.18 -2.17
N GLU A 44 11.40 -9.15 -1.32
CA GLU A 44 12.70 -9.22 -0.64
C GLU A 44 13.85 -9.30 -1.64
N GLU A 45 13.65 -10.02 -2.75
CA GLU A 45 14.67 -10.24 -3.77
C GLU A 45 14.77 -9.06 -4.74
N VAL A 46 13.63 -8.49 -5.13
CA VAL A 46 13.57 -7.51 -6.23
C VAL A 46 13.48 -6.05 -5.77
N ASN A 47 13.09 -5.78 -4.52
CA ASN A 47 12.92 -4.43 -4.01
C ASN A 47 13.95 -4.11 -2.90
N PRO A 48 14.99 -3.29 -3.17
CA PRO A 48 16.03 -2.95 -2.20
C PRO A 48 15.55 -1.89 -1.18
N CYS A 49 14.41 -2.13 -0.55
CA CYS A 49 13.79 -1.24 0.43
C CYS A 49 14.10 -1.60 1.89
N GLY A 50 14.89 -2.65 2.13
CA GLY A 50 15.21 -3.13 3.47
C GLY A 50 13.95 -3.58 4.21
N GLN A 51 13.20 -4.50 3.58
CA GLN A 51 11.99 -5.06 4.16
C GLN A 51 12.29 -5.77 5.49
N GLU A 52 11.48 -5.51 6.49
CA GLU A 52 11.60 -6.03 7.86
C GLU A 52 10.20 -6.31 8.39
N TYR A 53 10.09 -7.31 9.27
CA TYR A 53 8.83 -7.70 9.88
C TYR A 53 8.93 -7.62 11.38
N TYR A 54 7.88 -7.13 12.01
CA TYR A 54 7.79 -7.07 13.45
C TYR A 54 6.56 -7.83 13.94
N VAL A 55 6.71 -8.55 15.03
CA VAL A 55 5.60 -9.22 15.71
C VAL A 55 5.45 -8.65 17.11
N TYR A 56 4.24 -8.20 17.42
CA TYR A 56 3.84 -7.76 18.75
C TYR A 56 2.56 -8.49 19.12
N GLU A 57 2.64 -9.41 20.09
CA GLU A 57 1.53 -10.31 20.42
C GLU A 57 0.99 -11.03 19.18
N ASP A 58 -0.27 -10.78 18.80
CA ASP A 58 -0.95 -11.30 17.62
C ASP A 58 -1.00 -10.32 16.43
N ILE A 59 -0.14 -9.30 16.43
CA ILE A 59 -0.03 -8.29 15.37
C ILE A 59 1.27 -8.50 14.58
N ILE A 60 1.16 -8.52 13.26
CA ILE A 60 2.30 -8.51 12.33
C ILE A 60 2.38 -7.14 11.66
N LEU A 61 3.54 -6.50 11.72
CA LEU A 61 3.84 -5.26 11.02
C LEU A 61 4.84 -5.54 9.91
N ILE A 62 4.45 -5.21 8.68
CA ILE A 62 5.32 -5.25 7.51
C ILE A 62 5.89 -3.87 7.32
N THR A 63 7.21 -3.81 7.30
CA THR A 63 7.93 -2.54 7.31
C THR A 63 9.01 -2.51 6.26
N TYR A 64 9.33 -1.31 5.80
CA TYR A 64 10.46 -1.04 4.94
C TYR A 64 10.97 0.37 5.19
N HIS A 65 12.20 0.67 4.76
CA HIS A 65 12.82 1.96 5.02
C HIS A 65 12.82 2.81 3.76
N ASN A 66 12.39 4.07 3.91
CA ASN A 66 12.46 5.05 2.84
C ASN A 66 13.00 6.38 3.36
N LYS A 67 13.63 7.18 2.47
CA LYS A 67 14.10 8.52 2.79
C LYS A 67 13.10 9.55 2.27
N LEU A 68 12.22 10.03 3.14
CA LEU A 68 11.23 11.04 2.77
C LEU A 68 11.85 12.44 2.75
N ASN A 69 11.58 13.22 1.70
CA ASN A 69 11.87 14.65 1.71
C ASN A 69 10.71 15.38 2.39
N LEU A 70 10.89 15.81 3.64
CA LEU A 70 9.84 16.50 4.39
C LEU A 70 9.53 17.90 3.84
N LEU A 71 10.41 18.45 3.00
CA LEU A 71 10.28 19.78 2.40
C LEU A 71 10.03 19.68 0.90
N SER A 72 9.33 18.64 0.44
CA SER A 72 9.05 18.37 -0.98
C SER A 72 8.31 19.50 -1.70
N PHE A 73 7.58 20.34 -0.98
CA PHE A 73 6.88 21.51 -1.53
C PHE A 73 7.82 22.70 -1.85
N HIS A 74 9.05 22.69 -1.34
CA HIS A 74 10.02 23.74 -1.58
C HIS A 74 11.09 23.26 -2.57
N LYS A 75 11.24 23.94 -3.70
CA LYS A 75 12.10 23.50 -4.82
C LYS A 75 13.57 23.30 -4.41
N ASP A 76 14.07 24.17 -3.55
CA ASP A 76 15.51 24.22 -3.21
C ASP A 76 15.87 23.49 -1.90
N LEU A 77 14.88 23.02 -1.13
CA LEU A 77 15.12 22.37 0.16
C LEU A 77 14.91 20.86 0.06
N LYS A 78 15.98 20.11 0.33
CA LYS A 78 15.96 18.65 0.31
C LYS A 78 16.35 18.13 1.69
N PHE A 79 15.40 18.14 2.63
CA PHE A 79 15.59 17.55 3.95
C PHE A 79 15.10 16.11 3.95
N LYS A 80 16.02 15.19 3.64
CA LYS A 80 15.76 13.75 3.58
C LYS A 80 15.90 13.11 4.96
N VAL A 81 14.80 12.59 5.50
CA VAL A 81 14.76 11.91 6.79
C VAL A 81 14.52 10.42 6.58
N GLY A 82 15.31 9.57 7.24
CA GLY A 82 15.05 8.13 7.29
C GLY A 82 13.73 7.87 7.99
N THR A 83 12.79 7.27 7.27
CA THR A 83 11.42 7.01 7.73
C THR A 83 11.14 5.52 7.62
N ARG A 84 10.60 4.95 8.70
CA ARG A 84 10.03 3.61 8.66
C ARG A 84 8.64 3.71 8.04
N MET A 85 8.44 2.98 6.97
CA MET A 85 7.12 2.79 6.38
C MET A 85 6.53 1.50 6.95
N ILE A 86 5.28 1.53 7.39
CA ILE A 86 4.49 0.35 7.72
C ILE A 86 3.46 0.21 6.61
N GLY A 87 3.61 -0.82 5.79
CA GLY A 87 2.92 -0.97 4.52
C GLY A 87 3.59 -2.03 3.67
N LEU A 88 2.89 -2.50 2.64
CA LEU A 88 3.52 -3.35 1.62
C LEU A 88 4.48 -2.48 0.79
N PRO A 89 5.70 -2.95 0.44
CA PRO A 89 6.67 -2.17 -0.32
C PRO A 89 6.35 -2.17 -1.82
N ILE A 90 5.09 -1.87 -2.15
CA ILE A 90 4.53 -1.73 -3.48
C ILE A 90 3.26 -0.87 -3.40
N SER A 91 2.91 -0.17 -4.48
CA SER A 91 1.74 0.71 -4.54
C SER A 91 0.42 -0.07 -4.67
N ILE A 92 -0.01 -0.69 -3.58
CA ILE A 92 -1.33 -1.34 -3.46
C ILE A 92 -2.07 -0.82 -2.23
N SER A 93 -3.40 -0.87 -2.26
CA SER A 93 -4.27 -0.32 -1.21
C SER A 93 -4.38 -1.19 0.05
N GLN A 94 -3.50 -2.18 0.19
CA GLN A 94 -3.52 -3.10 1.34
C GLN A 94 -2.65 -2.55 2.48
N SER A 95 -3.13 -2.72 3.71
CA SER A 95 -2.42 -2.36 4.94
C SER A 95 -1.18 -3.24 5.15
N GLY A 96 -0.14 -2.66 5.75
CA GLY A 96 1.02 -3.39 6.28
C GLY A 96 0.87 -3.81 7.73
N VAL A 97 -0.26 -3.47 8.38
CA VAL A 97 -0.64 -3.97 9.70
C VAL A 97 -1.56 -5.15 9.48
N TRP A 98 -1.19 -6.34 9.96
CA TRP A 98 -2.03 -7.52 9.90
C TRP A 98 -2.40 -7.96 11.32
N ALA A 99 -3.69 -8.11 11.56
CA ALA A 99 -4.26 -8.60 12.80
C ALA A 99 -5.48 -9.47 12.52
N CYS A 100 -5.85 -10.35 13.46
CA CYS A 100 -7.17 -10.96 13.42
C CYS A 100 -8.21 -9.92 13.87
N ASP A 101 -9.20 -9.63 13.01
CA ASP A 101 -10.31 -8.72 13.32
C ASP A 101 -9.87 -7.26 13.61
N GLU A 102 -9.40 -6.57 12.58
CA GLU A 102 -8.92 -5.17 12.67
C GLU A 102 -10.03 -4.16 13.09
N GLU A 103 -11.30 -4.57 13.06
CA GLU A 103 -12.43 -3.77 13.52
C GLU A 103 -12.63 -3.81 15.04
N ASP A 104 -12.11 -4.84 15.71
CA ASP A 104 -12.20 -5.01 17.16
C ASP A 104 -11.42 -3.92 17.93
N ALA A 105 -12.07 -3.33 18.93
CA ALA A 105 -11.52 -2.21 19.69
C ALA A 105 -10.26 -2.59 20.51
N GLU A 106 -10.19 -3.80 21.05
CA GLU A 106 -9.02 -4.29 21.79
C GLU A 106 -7.87 -4.58 20.84
N VAL A 107 -8.15 -5.12 19.64
CA VAL A 107 -7.13 -5.31 18.59
C VAL A 107 -6.55 -3.97 18.16
N ARG A 108 -7.39 -2.96 17.93
CA ARG A 108 -6.94 -1.60 17.61
C ARG A 108 -6.05 -1.02 18.70
N LYS A 109 -6.40 -1.20 19.97
CA LYS A 109 -5.57 -0.76 21.10
C LYS A 109 -4.20 -1.43 21.10
N LYS A 110 -4.14 -2.74 20.89
CA LYS A 110 -2.86 -3.47 20.75
C LYS A 110 -2.03 -2.99 19.57
N VAL A 111 -2.65 -2.69 18.42
CA VAL A 111 -1.94 -2.10 17.27
C VAL A 111 -1.34 -0.76 17.65
N LEU A 112 -2.11 0.12 18.31
CA LEU A 112 -1.60 1.41 18.77
C LEU A 112 -0.44 1.24 19.75
N GLU A 113 -0.55 0.32 20.71
CA GLU A 113 0.54 -0.03 21.63
C GLU A 113 1.78 -0.48 20.86
N ALA A 114 1.64 -1.43 19.93
CA ALA A 114 2.73 -1.88 19.06
C ALA A 114 3.41 -0.71 18.34
N LEU A 115 2.64 0.19 17.73
CA LEU A 115 3.17 1.35 17.03
C LEU A 115 3.91 2.32 17.95
N THR A 116 3.44 2.54 19.18
CA THR A 116 4.13 3.42 20.14
C THR A 116 5.46 2.88 20.63
N THR A 117 5.67 1.55 20.58
CA THR A 117 6.98 0.96 20.91
C THR A 117 8.04 1.20 19.82
N LEU A 118 7.62 1.53 18.60
CA LEU A 118 8.52 1.82 17.50
C LEU A 118 9.11 3.23 17.65
N LYS A 119 10.43 3.29 17.86
CA LYS A 119 11.15 4.56 17.91
C LYS A 119 11.39 5.11 16.49
N GLY A 120 11.44 6.44 16.39
CA GLY A 120 11.75 7.17 15.15
C GLY A 120 10.52 7.54 14.33
N LEU A 121 10.74 8.27 13.23
CA LEU A 121 9.67 8.68 12.33
C LEU A 121 9.09 7.45 11.61
N THR A 122 7.81 7.20 11.86
CA THR A 122 7.07 6.05 11.33
C THR A 122 5.84 6.55 10.60
N VAL A 123 5.60 6.02 9.40
CA VAL A 123 4.42 6.32 8.58
C VAL A 123 3.68 5.02 8.31
N VAL A 124 2.42 4.94 8.72
CA VAL A 124 1.54 3.81 8.40
C VAL A 124 0.75 4.15 7.14
N LEU A 125 0.75 3.24 6.17
CA LEU A 125 0.05 3.39 4.89
C LEU A 125 -1.18 2.48 4.83
N ASN A 126 -2.24 2.98 4.20
CA ASN A 126 -3.46 2.23 3.87
C ASN A 126 -4.06 1.45 5.06
N SER A 127 -4.03 2.03 6.25
CA SER A 127 -4.64 1.43 7.44
C SER A 127 -6.03 2.02 7.65
N ASP A 128 -6.99 1.14 7.89
CA ASP A 128 -8.36 1.50 8.28
C ASP A 128 -8.48 1.74 9.80
N ILE A 129 -7.38 1.63 10.54
CA ILE A 129 -7.33 1.88 11.98
C ILE A 129 -7.23 3.38 12.20
N GLU A 130 -8.15 3.91 13.00
CA GLU A 130 -8.10 5.30 13.43
C GLU A 130 -6.95 5.51 14.43
N PHE A 131 -6.00 6.38 14.06
CA PHE A 131 -4.90 6.76 14.95
C PHE A 131 -5.29 7.98 15.79
N PRO A 132 -4.87 8.05 17.07
CA PRO A 132 -5.09 9.23 17.90
C PRO A 132 -4.38 10.46 17.31
N GLY A 133 -5.01 11.63 17.44
CA GLY A 133 -4.51 12.92 16.94
C GLY A 133 -5.20 13.42 15.66
N GLN A 134 -4.78 14.60 15.16
CA GLN A 134 -5.26 15.12 13.87
C GLN A 134 -4.47 14.50 12.72
N ASN A 135 -4.82 13.28 12.34
CA ASN A 135 -4.21 12.61 11.20
C ASN A 135 -4.92 13.06 9.92
N ARG A 136 -4.35 14.09 9.26
CA ARG A 136 -4.84 14.55 7.95
C ARG A 136 -4.09 13.81 6.85
N THR A 137 -4.70 12.78 6.30
CA THR A 137 -4.23 12.18 5.04
C THR A 137 -4.71 13.03 3.86
N LEU A 138 -4.14 12.79 2.68
CA LEU A 138 -4.68 13.37 1.44
C LEU A 138 -6.13 12.90 1.26
N SER A 139 -6.98 13.77 0.69
CA SER A 139 -8.37 13.42 0.44
C SER A 139 -8.47 12.20 -0.48
N ASN A 140 -9.23 11.20 -0.05
CA ASN A 140 -9.62 10.10 -0.92
C ASN A 140 -10.69 10.60 -1.90
N PHE A 141 -10.42 10.49 -3.21
CA PHE A 141 -11.39 10.80 -4.25
C PHE A 141 -12.03 9.49 -4.73
N VAL A 142 -13.20 9.18 -4.18
CA VAL A 142 -13.96 7.99 -4.56
C VAL A 142 -14.87 8.31 -5.74
N PHE A 143 -14.76 7.54 -6.81
CA PHE A 143 -15.71 7.59 -7.92
C PHE A 143 -16.79 6.51 -7.74
N GLU A 144 -17.97 6.92 -7.31
CA GLU A 144 -19.14 6.04 -7.23
C GLU A 144 -19.76 5.88 -8.61
N ASN A 145 -19.51 4.75 -9.26
CA ASN A 145 -20.07 4.47 -10.57
C ASN A 145 -21.55 4.07 -10.48
N ARG A 146 -22.42 5.07 -10.40
CA ARG A 146 -23.88 4.93 -10.35
C ARG A 146 -24.57 5.05 -11.72
N PHE A 147 -23.79 5.17 -12.79
CA PHE A 147 -24.31 5.44 -14.13
C PHE A 147 -24.56 4.14 -14.89
N THR A 148 -25.69 4.05 -15.57
CA THR A 148 -26.07 2.88 -16.38
C THR A 148 -25.49 2.95 -17.78
N SER A 149 -25.05 4.12 -18.23
CA SER A 149 -24.38 4.32 -19.52
C SER A 149 -23.32 5.42 -19.46
N PHE A 150 -22.39 5.38 -20.42
CA PHE A 150 -21.38 6.42 -20.57
C PHE A 150 -22.01 7.78 -20.90
N ASP A 151 -23.06 7.82 -21.71
CA ASP A 151 -23.77 9.07 -22.03
C ASP A 151 -24.42 9.69 -20.79
N GLN A 152 -24.99 8.85 -19.91
CA GLN A 152 -25.55 9.33 -18.65
C GLN A 152 -24.45 9.93 -17.76
N TYR A 153 -23.29 9.29 -17.68
CA TYR A 153 -22.10 9.85 -17.01
C TYR A 153 -21.70 11.19 -17.62
N LEU A 154 -21.61 11.29 -18.96
CA LEU A 154 -21.27 12.54 -19.65
C LEU A 154 -22.26 13.66 -19.32
N GLN A 155 -23.56 13.37 -19.33
CA GLN A 155 -24.61 14.36 -19.07
C GLN A 155 -24.61 14.86 -17.62
N ALA A 156 -24.22 14.01 -16.67
CA ALA A 156 -24.14 14.37 -15.25
C ALA A 156 -22.88 15.20 -14.89
N MET A 157 -21.88 15.25 -15.78
CA MET A 157 -20.68 16.07 -15.55
C MET A 157 -20.96 17.57 -15.68
N ARG A 158 -20.21 18.37 -14.92
CA ARG A 158 -20.17 19.84 -15.11
C ARG A 158 -19.78 20.17 -16.56
N SER A 159 -20.40 21.21 -17.12
CA SER A 159 -20.24 21.59 -18.53
C SER A 159 -18.80 21.74 -18.99
N SER A 160 -17.90 22.27 -18.14
CA SER A 160 -16.47 22.41 -18.46
C SER A 160 -15.77 21.06 -18.62
N TYR A 161 -15.93 20.15 -17.66
CA TYR A 161 -15.34 18.80 -17.71
C TYR A 161 -15.92 17.98 -18.87
N ARG A 162 -17.24 18.03 -19.08
CA ARG A 162 -17.90 17.38 -20.21
C ARG A 162 -17.32 17.86 -21.55
N ARG A 163 -17.13 19.17 -21.71
CA ARG A 163 -16.53 19.75 -22.92
C ARG A 163 -15.11 19.24 -23.15
N HIS A 164 -14.27 19.24 -22.10
CA HIS A 164 -12.89 18.76 -22.20
C HIS A 164 -12.84 17.27 -22.59
N LEU A 165 -13.71 16.44 -21.98
CA LEU A 165 -13.74 15.03 -22.29
C LEU A 165 -14.21 14.76 -23.73
N ILE A 166 -15.24 15.48 -24.21
CA ILE A 166 -15.69 15.37 -25.61
C ILE A 166 -14.57 15.74 -26.59
N ILE A 167 -13.80 16.80 -26.30
CA ILE A 167 -12.66 17.18 -27.14
C ILE A 167 -11.60 16.08 -27.15
N ALA A 168 -11.29 15.49 -25.99
CA ALA A 168 -10.33 14.40 -25.87
C ALA A 168 -10.79 13.15 -26.64
N LEU A 169 -12.07 12.78 -26.52
CA LEU A 169 -12.66 11.65 -27.24
C LEU A 169 -12.59 11.85 -28.76
N ARG A 170 -12.91 13.05 -29.26
CA ARG A 170 -12.80 13.39 -30.68
C ARG A 170 -11.36 13.29 -31.19
N LYS A 171 -10.40 13.82 -30.43
CA LYS A 171 -8.97 13.72 -30.78
C LYS A 171 -8.43 12.29 -30.72
N GLY A 172 -9.10 11.43 -29.97
CA GLY A 172 -8.72 10.02 -29.79
C GLY A 172 -9.60 9.06 -30.57
N GLU A 173 -10.32 9.51 -31.60
CA GLU A 173 -11.24 8.64 -32.35
C GLU A 173 -10.54 7.44 -33.02
N ASP A 174 -9.27 7.62 -33.40
CA ASP A 174 -8.43 6.56 -33.97
C ASP A 174 -7.76 5.67 -32.91
N LEU A 175 -7.98 5.92 -31.61
CA LEU A 175 -7.40 5.10 -30.55
C LEU A 175 -8.21 3.82 -30.35
N SER A 176 -7.54 2.68 -30.50
CA SER A 176 -8.09 1.39 -30.11
C SER A 176 -7.68 1.03 -28.68
N PHE A 177 -8.66 0.71 -27.83
CA PHE A 177 -8.42 0.26 -26.47
C PHE A 177 -8.55 -1.26 -26.41
N LYS A 178 -7.56 -1.93 -25.83
CA LYS A 178 -7.56 -3.38 -25.62
C LYS A 178 -7.24 -3.69 -24.17
N GLN A 179 -8.03 -4.56 -23.56
CA GLN A 179 -7.72 -5.09 -22.24
C GLN A 179 -6.62 -6.14 -22.37
N VAL A 180 -5.55 -5.99 -21.59
CA VAL A 180 -4.46 -6.95 -21.52
C VAL A 180 -4.73 -7.87 -20.34
N SER A 181 -4.78 -9.18 -20.56
CA SER A 181 -4.90 -10.14 -19.45
C SER A 181 -3.54 -10.34 -18.75
N PRO A 182 -3.51 -10.74 -17.46
CA PRO A 182 -2.29 -10.78 -16.66
C PRO A 182 -1.11 -11.56 -17.29
N GLY A 183 -1.37 -12.60 -18.08
CA GLY A 183 -0.34 -13.39 -18.77
C GLY A 183 0.20 -12.79 -20.08
N HIS A 184 -0.40 -11.70 -20.57
CA HIS A 184 -0.01 -11.04 -21.83
C HIS A 184 0.73 -9.72 -21.58
N PHE A 185 1.17 -9.48 -20.35
CA PHE A 185 2.02 -8.32 -20.06
C PHE A 185 3.40 -8.53 -20.67
N THR A 186 3.78 -7.65 -21.61
CA THR A 186 5.03 -7.76 -22.35
C THR A 186 6.08 -6.76 -21.86
N LYS A 187 7.33 -6.97 -22.26
CA LYS A 187 8.41 -6.01 -22.03
C LYS A 187 8.12 -4.63 -22.61
N GLN A 188 7.36 -4.54 -23.71
CA GLN A 188 6.98 -3.25 -24.30
C GLN A 188 6.06 -2.46 -23.37
N HIS A 189 5.09 -3.10 -22.71
CA HIS A 189 4.26 -2.45 -21.69
C HIS A 189 5.11 -1.93 -20.53
N TYR A 190 6.07 -2.73 -20.07
CA TYR A 190 6.99 -2.31 -19.00
C TYR A 190 7.86 -1.12 -19.41
N GLN A 191 8.34 -1.08 -20.66
CA GLN A 191 9.11 0.05 -21.18
C GLN A 191 8.29 1.35 -21.21
N LEU A 192 6.99 1.29 -21.51
CA LEU A 192 6.10 2.45 -21.42
C LEU A 192 6.01 2.97 -19.98
N TYR A 193 5.85 2.08 -19.01
CA TYR A 193 5.88 2.45 -17.59
C TYR A 193 7.20 3.13 -17.21
N GLN A 194 8.35 2.54 -17.56
CA GLN A 194 9.66 3.13 -17.31
C GLN A 194 9.84 4.49 -17.99
N SER A 195 9.28 4.68 -19.19
CA SER A 195 9.32 5.96 -19.91
C SER A 195 8.56 7.06 -19.17
N ILE A 196 7.43 6.73 -18.55
CA ILE A 196 6.68 7.68 -17.72
C ILE A 196 7.47 8.00 -16.44
N MET A 197 7.95 6.97 -15.74
CA MET A 197 8.72 7.14 -14.50
C MET A 197 9.96 8.01 -14.69
N LYS A 198 10.66 7.89 -15.83
CA LYS A 198 11.83 8.72 -16.16
C LYS A 198 11.49 10.20 -16.44
N ARG A 199 10.25 10.50 -16.81
CA ARG A 199 9.79 11.85 -17.16
C ARG A 199 9.03 12.53 -16.02
N ALA A 200 8.64 11.79 -14.99
CA ALA A 200 7.98 12.35 -13.83
C ALA A 200 9.01 13.03 -12.91
N ASP A 201 8.72 14.25 -12.47
CA ASP A 201 9.59 15.01 -11.55
C ASP A 201 9.57 14.43 -10.11
N TYR A 202 8.56 13.63 -9.80
CA TYR A 202 8.33 13.01 -8.48
C TYR A 202 7.89 11.55 -8.65
N PRO A 203 8.80 10.65 -9.07
CA PRO A 203 8.54 9.22 -9.21
C PRO A 203 8.40 8.50 -7.86
#